data_AF-A0A9D5LKL4-F1
#
_entry.id   AF-A0A9D5LKL4-F1
#
_cell.length_a   1.000
_cell.length_b   1.000
_cell.length_c   1.000
_cell.angle_alpha   90.00
_cell.angle_beta   90.00
_cell.angle_gamma   90.00
#
_symmetry.space_group_name_H-M   'P 1'
#
loop_
_entity.id
_entity.type
_entity.pdbx_description
1 polymer ?
#
loop_
_entity_poly.entity_id
_entity_poly.type
_entity_poly.pdbx_seq_one_letter_code
_entity_poly.pdbx_strand_id
1 'polypeptide(L)'
;MKSYFRYLVFALTLSVSLTAGAASKFTANIKMLNGHEYSAVEFTTPKAWDKEVTVKIDGEKLKISGDSIDHIVFWPTKYPDNKQIICWHTYGSLDTENGEYKPNLGHNSKKGKLSRQWFALQNVGEYVNLWSCFSEVKLVKDQVHLSTTLSSPYFFQKQDGRFVHVPFSLFKSGKTRKWLSEFFSDDEVLVELLSDNSQLYDKSSGFRHGSLYTPYQYEDIVKLYVADRKKQ
;
A
#
# COMPACT_ATOMS: atom_id res chain seq x y z
N MET A 1 -41.29 -33.60 45.18
CA MET A 1 -40.82 -33.36 43.79
C MET A 1 -40.98 -31.89 43.38
N LYS A 2 -40.31 -30.94 44.05
CA LYS A 2 -40.40 -29.50 43.68
C LYS A 2 -39.06 -28.74 43.75
N SER A 3 -37.93 -29.43 43.93
CA SER A 3 -36.63 -28.77 44.13
C SER A 3 -35.63 -28.94 42.98
N TYR A 4 -35.90 -29.82 42.01
CA TYR A 4 -34.97 -30.07 40.89
C TYR A 4 -35.23 -29.20 39.66
N PHE A 5 -36.37 -28.52 39.60
CA PHE A 5 -36.74 -27.69 38.45
C PHE A 5 -36.10 -26.28 38.47
N ARG A 6 -35.65 -25.81 39.65
CA ARG A 6 -35.02 -24.49 39.79
C ARG A 6 -33.56 -24.46 39.34
N TYR A 7 -32.86 -25.60 39.39
CA TYR A 7 -31.45 -25.68 38.95
C TYR A 7 -31.31 -25.91 37.44
N LEU A 8 -32.33 -26.46 36.79
CA LEU A 8 -32.34 -26.66 35.32
C LEU A 8 -32.55 -25.34 34.55
N VAL A 9 -33.24 -24.37 35.15
CA VAL A 9 -33.43 -23.03 34.54
C VAL A 9 -32.19 -22.14 34.69
N PHE A 10 -31.41 -22.32 35.76
CA PHE A 10 -30.12 -21.62 35.92
C PHE A 10 -28.99 -22.22 35.08
N ALA A 11 -29.07 -23.50 34.71
CA ALA A 11 -28.14 -24.12 33.77
C ALA A 11 -28.42 -23.77 32.29
N LEU A 12 -29.59 -23.20 31.96
CA LEU A 12 -30.01 -22.89 30.59
C LEU A 12 -29.90 -21.41 30.19
N THR A 13 -29.60 -20.50 31.12
CA THR A 13 -29.51 -19.05 30.83
C THR A 13 -28.09 -18.50 30.87
N LEU A 14 -27.09 -19.35 31.09
CA LEU A 14 -25.67 -19.01 30.91
C LEU A 14 -25.09 -19.58 29.61
N SER A 15 -25.94 -19.82 28.62
CA SER A 15 -25.55 -19.99 27.23
C SER A 15 -25.54 -18.62 26.55
N VAL A 16 -24.85 -17.64 27.14
CA VAL A 16 -24.35 -16.52 26.35
C VAL A 16 -23.31 -17.17 25.47
N SER A 17 -23.74 -17.58 24.28
CA SER A 17 -22.90 -17.93 23.17
C SER A 17 -21.95 -16.75 22.97
N LEU A 18 -20.81 -16.79 23.66
CA LEU A 18 -19.58 -16.19 23.20
C LEU A 18 -19.36 -16.84 21.85
N THR A 19 -19.94 -16.25 20.81
CA THR A 19 -19.39 -16.30 19.48
C THR A 19 -18.03 -15.63 19.63
N ALA A 20 -17.08 -16.39 20.16
CA ALA A 20 -15.67 -16.12 20.06
C ALA A 20 -15.35 -16.27 18.56
N GLY A 21 -15.81 -15.29 17.78
CA GLY A 21 -15.23 -15.02 16.48
C GLY A 21 -13.75 -14.88 16.76
N ALA A 22 -12.94 -15.70 16.10
CA ALA A 22 -11.50 -15.59 16.20
C ALA A 22 -11.14 -14.11 16.05
N ALA A 23 -10.51 -13.54 17.09
CA ALA A 23 -10.22 -12.12 17.14
C ALA A 23 -9.53 -11.72 15.84
N SER A 24 -10.01 -10.64 15.21
CA SER A 24 -9.43 -10.17 13.97
C SER A 24 -7.92 -10.00 14.13
N LYS A 25 -7.15 -10.47 13.14
CA LYS A 25 -5.69 -10.30 13.15
C LYS A 25 -5.27 -8.84 13.03
N PHE A 26 -6.13 -8.02 12.43
CA PHE A 26 -5.89 -6.61 12.20
C PHE A 26 -7.03 -5.74 12.70
N THR A 27 -6.67 -4.54 13.12
CA THR A 27 -7.56 -3.42 13.40
C THR A 27 -7.24 -2.31 12.40
N ALA A 28 -8.24 -1.51 12.02
CA ALA A 28 -8.04 -0.39 11.11
C ALA A 28 -8.83 0.85 11.48
N ASN A 29 -8.29 1.99 11.04
CA ASN A 29 -9.05 3.21 10.81
C ASN A 29 -9.24 3.39 9.30
N ILE A 30 -10.46 3.68 8.87
CA ILE A 30 -10.79 3.90 7.45
C ILE A 30 -11.28 5.33 7.29
N LYS A 31 -10.48 6.13 6.57
CA LYS A 31 -10.88 7.49 6.18
C LYS A 31 -11.60 7.44 4.85
N MET A 32 -12.82 7.96 4.82
CA MET A 32 -13.64 8.04 3.61
C MET A 32 -13.41 9.36 2.89
N LEU A 33 -13.59 9.38 1.57
CA LEU A 33 -13.46 10.61 0.75
C LEU A 33 -14.49 11.68 1.12
N ASN A 34 -15.62 11.31 1.72
CA ASN A 34 -16.64 12.23 2.22
C ASN A 34 -16.32 12.79 3.63
N GLY A 35 -15.15 12.49 4.19
CA GLY A 35 -14.70 12.94 5.50
C GLY A 35 -15.10 12.04 6.67
N HIS A 36 -16.07 11.12 6.48
CA HIS A 36 -16.44 10.13 7.50
C HIS A 36 -15.27 9.20 7.84
N GLU A 37 -15.25 8.69 9.06
CA GLU A 37 -14.17 7.84 9.54
C GLU A 37 -14.71 6.70 10.39
N TYR A 38 -14.34 5.48 10.01
CA TYR A 38 -14.54 4.30 10.84
C TYR A 38 -13.29 4.10 11.68
N SER A 39 -13.42 4.15 13.01
CA SER A 39 -12.28 4.07 13.93
C SER A 39 -12.21 2.72 14.64
N ALA A 40 -11.01 2.17 14.75
CA ALA A 40 -10.68 0.93 15.47
C ALA A 40 -11.57 -0.27 15.11
N VAL A 41 -11.92 -0.40 13.83
CA VAL A 41 -12.78 -1.49 13.33
C VAL A 41 -11.99 -2.78 13.11
N GLU A 42 -12.66 -3.93 13.24
CA GLU A 42 -12.05 -5.21 12.89
C GLU A 42 -11.80 -5.26 11.37
N PHE A 43 -10.54 -5.38 10.97
CA PHE A 43 -10.15 -5.39 9.57
C PHE A 43 -9.78 -6.80 9.11
N THR A 44 -10.49 -7.32 8.12
CA THR A 44 -10.15 -8.61 7.50
C THR A 44 -9.47 -8.38 6.16
N THR A 45 -8.21 -8.77 6.06
CA THR A 45 -7.49 -8.75 4.77
C THR A 45 -8.13 -9.77 3.83
N PRO A 46 -8.63 -9.36 2.65
CA PRO A 46 -9.26 -10.27 1.71
C PRO A 46 -8.22 -11.23 1.11
N LYS A 47 -8.68 -12.42 0.67
CA LYS A 47 -7.82 -13.38 -0.05
C LYS A 47 -7.40 -12.87 -1.42
N ALA A 48 -8.24 -12.06 -2.04
CA ALA A 48 -7.99 -11.35 -3.29
C ALA A 48 -8.39 -9.90 -3.09
N TRP A 49 -7.48 -8.98 -3.39
CA TRP A 49 -7.74 -7.56 -3.27
C TRP A 49 -8.51 -7.06 -4.49
N ASP A 50 -9.83 -7.11 -4.37
CA ASP A 50 -10.74 -6.52 -5.34
C ASP A 50 -11.04 -5.05 -4.98
N LYS A 51 -12.08 -4.48 -5.57
CA LYS A 51 -12.47 -3.09 -5.34
C LYS A 51 -13.08 -2.87 -3.94
N GLU A 52 -13.35 -3.90 -3.14
CA GLU A 52 -14.05 -3.77 -1.85
C GLU A 52 -13.17 -4.23 -0.69
N VAL A 53 -13.38 -3.64 0.48
CA VAL A 53 -12.82 -4.13 1.74
C VAL A 53 -13.94 -4.51 2.69
N THR A 54 -13.71 -5.54 3.50
CA THR A 54 -14.68 -5.98 4.51
C THR A 54 -14.15 -5.64 5.90
N VAL A 55 -14.97 -4.92 6.67
CA VAL A 55 -14.75 -4.65 8.09
C VAL A 55 -15.88 -5.23 8.91
N LYS A 56 -15.67 -5.39 10.22
CA LYS A 56 -16.79 -5.54 11.15
C LYS A 56 -16.91 -4.33 12.07
N ILE A 57 -18.15 -3.89 12.23
CA ILE A 57 -18.57 -2.81 13.12
C ILE A 57 -19.65 -3.41 14.01
N ASP A 58 -19.46 -3.37 15.33
CA ASP A 58 -20.40 -3.93 16.31
C ASP A 58 -20.81 -5.39 16.02
N GLY A 59 -19.89 -6.17 15.44
CA GLY A 59 -20.09 -7.57 15.06
C GLY A 59 -20.72 -7.78 13.68
N GLU A 60 -21.27 -6.73 13.05
CA GLU A 60 -21.84 -6.78 11.71
C GLU A 60 -20.79 -6.56 10.63
N LYS A 61 -20.83 -7.37 9.56
CA LYS A 61 -19.92 -7.23 8.43
C LYS A 61 -20.40 -6.12 7.50
N LEU A 62 -19.56 -5.10 7.31
CA LEU A 62 -19.76 -4.05 6.34
C LEU A 62 -18.75 -4.18 5.19
N LYS A 63 -19.25 -4.13 3.96
CA LYS A 63 -18.42 -4.01 2.76
C LYS A 63 -18.35 -2.55 2.33
N ILE A 64 -17.14 -2.05 2.11
CA ILE A 64 -16.88 -0.67 1.73
C ILE A 64 -16.18 -0.67 0.37
N SER A 65 -16.67 0.13 -0.57
CA SER A 65 -16.02 0.28 -1.87
C SER A 65 -14.73 1.09 -1.74
N GLY A 66 -13.64 0.62 -2.33
CA GLY A 66 -12.37 1.34 -2.43
C GLY A 66 -12.52 2.70 -3.13
N ASP A 67 -13.49 2.86 -4.03
CA ASP A 67 -13.77 4.16 -4.68
C ASP A 67 -14.32 5.22 -3.70
N SER A 68 -14.81 4.84 -2.52
CA SER A 68 -15.26 5.79 -1.49
C SER A 68 -14.25 5.99 -0.35
N ILE A 69 -13.13 5.27 -0.39
CA ILE A 69 -12.07 5.30 0.62
C ILE A 69 -10.97 6.26 0.16
N ASP A 70 -10.55 7.12 1.08
CA ASP A 70 -9.34 7.94 0.92
C ASP A 70 -8.11 7.09 1.22
N HIS A 71 -8.01 6.61 2.47
CA HIS A 71 -6.97 5.67 2.90
C HIS A 71 -7.44 4.80 4.06
N ILE A 72 -6.71 3.71 4.29
CA ILE A 72 -6.86 2.81 5.43
C ILE A 72 -5.54 2.78 6.19
N VAL A 73 -5.59 3.08 7.48
CA VAL A 73 -4.48 2.80 8.40
C VAL A 73 -4.82 1.53 9.15
N PHE A 74 -4.03 0.47 8.99
CA PHE A 74 -4.25 -0.79 9.69
C PHE A 74 -3.01 -1.27 10.42
N TRP A 75 -3.20 -2.09 11.45
CA TRP A 75 -2.11 -2.65 12.27
C TRP A 75 -2.50 -4.03 12.80
N PRO A 76 -1.52 -4.90 13.11
CA PRO A 76 -1.80 -6.13 13.85
C PRO A 76 -2.46 -5.79 15.18
N THR A 77 -3.59 -6.41 15.51
CA THR A 77 -4.38 -6.08 16.73
C THR A 77 -3.54 -6.16 18.02
N LYS A 78 -2.53 -7.05 18.04
CA LYS A 78 -1.60 -7.24 19.17
C LYS A 78 -0.40 -6.27 19.18
N TYR A 79 -0.13 -5.58 18.08
CA TYR A 79 1.04 -4.72 17.88
C TYR A 79 0.62 -3.39 17.25
N PRO A 80 -0.07 -2.51 18.01
CA PRO A 80 -0.70 -1.30 17.49
C PRO A 80 0.27 -0.24 16.95
N ASP A 81 1.55 -0.34 17.29
CA ASP A 81 2.60 0.55 16.78
C ASP A 81 3.05 0.17 15.36
N ASN A 82 2.78 -1.06 14.90
CA ASN A 82 3.12 -1.51 13.55
C ASN A 82 2.01 -1.14 12.55
N LYS A 83 1.84 0.17 12.34
CA LYS A 83 0.86 0.72 11.42
C LYS A 83 1.32 0.67 9.97
N GLN A 84 0.38 0.37 9.10
CA GLN A 84 0.53 0.32 7.66
C GLN A 84 -0.55 1.20 7.04
N ILE A 85 -0.22 1.90 5.95
CA ILE A 85 -1.17 2.75 5.22
C ILE A 85 -1.37 2.15 3.83
N ILE A 86 -2.63 1.95 3.45
CA ILE A 86 -3.01 1.52 2.11
C ILE A 86 -4.06 2.43 1.49
N CYS A 87 -4.07 2.54 0.16
CA CYS A 87 -5.03 3.34 -0.59
C CYS A 87 -5.44 2.67 -1.91
N TRP A 88 -6.65 2.98 -2.38
CA TRP A 88 -7.18 2.55 -3.67
C TRP A 88 -7.04 3.66 -4.71
N HIS A 89 -5.99 3.58 -5.53
CA HIS A 89 -5.57 4.73 -6.34
C HIS A 89 -5.44 4.40 -7.83
N THR A 90 -5.59 5.41 -8.68
CA THR A 90 -5.24 5.32 -10.10
C THR A 90 -3.74 5.50 -10.29
N TYR A 91 -3.16 4.91 -11.31
CA TYR A 91 -1.74 5.09 -11.59
C TYR A 91 -1.51 5.23 -13.10
N GLY A 92 -0.32 5.67 -13.46
CA GLY A 92 0.11 5.81 -14.84
C GLY A 92 1.57 5.47 -15.04
N SER A 93 2.04 5.78 -16.24
CA SER A 93 3.44 5.70 -16.64
C SER A 93 3.87 7.04 -17.22
N LEU A 94 5.15 7.38 -17.08
CA LEU A 94 5.74 8.48 -17.82
C LEU A 94 6.09 8.00 -19.23
N ASP A 95 5.72 8.76 -20.24
CA ASP A 95 6.29 8.60 -21.58
C ASP A 95 7.69 9.22 -21.58
N THR A 96 8.70 8.41 -21.88
CA THR A 96 10.12 8.81 -21.84
C THR A 96 10.60 9.54 -23.11
N GLU A 97 9.72 9.74 -24.10
CA GLU A 97 10.04 10.51 -25.31
C GLU A 97 9.66 11.98 -25.16
N ASN A 98 8.56 12.28 -24.47
CA ASN A 98 8.03 13.64 -24.32
C ASN A 98 7.77 14.05 -22.85
N GLY A 99 8.07 13.19 -21.87
CA GLY A 99 7.87 13.47 -20.44
C GLY A 99 6.39 13.50 -20.02
N GLU A 100 5.46 13.10 -20.87
CA GLU A 100 4.03 13.17 -20.55
C GLU A 100 3.61 12.05 -19.60
N TYR A 101 2.82 12.41 -18.58
CA TYR A 101 2.14 11.43 -17.74
C TYR A 101 0.98 10.80 -18.52
N LYS A 102 1.04 9.48 -18.70
CA LYS A 102 -0.01 8.69 -19.33
C LYS A 102 -0.72 7.84 -18.27
N PRO A 103 -1.98 8.18 -17.92
CA PRO A 103 -2.77 7.36 -17.03
C PRO A 103 -2.89 5.93 -17.56
N ASN A 104 -2.76 4.94 -16.69
CA ASN A 104 -2.89 3.54 -17.08
C ASN A 104 -4.37 3.22 -17.29
N LEU A 105 -4.73 2.84 -18.51
CA LEU A 105 -6.08 2.46 -18.85
C LEU A 105 -6.34 0.96 -18.66
N GLY A 106 -5.37 0.16 -18.20
CA GLY A 106 -5.49 -1.27 -17.93
C GLY A 106 -5.74 -2.13 -19.18
N HIS A 107 -5.22 -3.36 -19.20
CA HIS A 107 -5.49 -4.29 -20.32
C HIS A 107 -6.96 -4.74 -20.39
N ASN A 108 -7.69 -4.67 -19.28
CA ASN A 108 -9.07 -5.16 -19.12
C ASN A 108 -10.05 -4.11 -18.61
N SER A 109 -9.68 -2.82 -18.55
CA SER A 109 -10.69 -1.82 -18.22
C SER A 109 -11.75 -1.80 -19.33
N LYS A 110 -13.00 -1.53 -18.97
CA LYS A 110 -14.01 -1.17 -19.97
C LYS A 110 -13.41 0.02 -20.75
N LYS A 111 -13.14 -0.17 -22.05
CA LYS A 111 -12.43 0.79 -22.94
C LYS A 111 -12.60 2.23 -22.45
N GLY A 112 -11.50 2.83 -21.96
CA GLY A 112 -11.45 4.23 -21.53
C GLY A 112 -11.56 4.48 -20.02
N LYS A 113 -11.62 3.45 -19.16
CA LYS A 113 -11.59 3.66 -17.70
C LYS A 113 -10.17 3.57 -17.14
N LEU A 114 -9.84 4.47 -16.22
CA LEU A 114 -8.58 4.43 -15.48
C LEU A 114 -8.48 3.14 -14.67
N SER A 115 -7.32 2.49 -14.75
CA SER A 115 -6.96 1.36 -13.90
C SER A 115 -6.74 1.84 -12.47
N ARG A 116 -7.22 1.06 -11.50
CA ARG A 116 -7.02 1.30 -10.06
C ARG A 116 -6.54 0.02 -9.39
N GLN A 117 -5.74 0.19 -8.35
CA GLN A 117 -5.23 -0.91 -7.54
C GLN A 117 -5.01 -0.45 -6.10
N TRP A 118 -4.87 -1.41 -5.19
CA TRP A 118 -4.42 -1.16 -3.81
C TRP A 118 -2.90 -0.99 -3.75
N PHE A 119 -2.49 0.08 -3.07
CA PHE A 119 -1.09 0.41 -2.81
C PHE A 119 -0.85 0.52 -1.31
N ALA A 120 0.35 0.15 -0.87
CA ALA A 120 0.84 0.35 0.47
C ALA A 120 1.94 1.40 0.47
N LEU A 121 1.88 2.32 1.42
CA LEU A 121 2.91 3.33 1.62
C LEU A 121 4.17 2.65 2.15
N GLN A 122 5.29 2.85 1.47
CA GLN A 122 6.59 2.31 1.89
C GLN A 122 7.40 3.39 2.59
N ASN A 123 7.54 4.55 1.95
CA ASN A 123 8.28 5.67 2.49
C ASN A 123 7.58 6.99 2.20
N VAL A 124 7.62 7.87 3.19
CA VAL A 124 7.15 9.25 3.10
C VAL A 124 8.36 10.15 2.96
N GLY A 125 8.31 11.04 1.98
CA GLY A 125 9.23 12.15 1.82
C GLY A 125 8.47 13.47 1.91
N GLU A 126 9.22 14.57 1.99
CA GLU A 126 8.60 15.90 2.01
C GLU A 126 7.87 16.17 0.68
N TYR A 127 8.50 15.90 -0.46
CA TYR A 127 7.98 16.26 -1.79
C TYR A 127 7.48 15.06 -2.62
N VAL A 128 7.83 13.84 -2.24
CA VAL A 128 7.47 12.61 -2.96
C VAL A 128 7.25 11.47 -1.98
N ASN A 129 6.28 10.61 -2.26
CA ASN A 129 6.07 9.36 -1.53
C ASN A 129 6.42 8.16 -2.40
N LEU A 130 6.93 7.11 -1.77
CA LEU A 130 7.12 5.80 -2.39
C LEU A 130 6.01 4.86 -1.93
N TRP A 131 5.35 4.27 -2.92
CA TRP A 131 4.29 3.31 -2.75
C TRP A 131 4.67 1.97 -3.38
N SER A 132 4.07 0.90 -2.89
CA SER A 132 4.19 -0.44 -3.45
C SER A 132 2.82 -1.07 -3.66
N CYS A 133 2.55 -1.61 -4.84
CA CYS A 133 1.38 -2.45 -5.04
C CYS A 133 1.59 -3.83 -4.41
N PHE A 134 0.50 -4.46 -3.97
CA PHE A 134 0.54 -5.78 -3.35
C PHE A 134 -0.63 -6.64 -3.81
N SER A 135 -0.47 -7.95 -3.67
CA SER A 135 -1.51 -8.96 -3.91
C SER A 135 -1.94 -9.67 -2.63
N GLU A 136 -1.15 -9.60 -1.57
CA GLU A 136 -1.43 -10.25 -0.29
C GLU A 136 -0.86 -9.46 0.88
N VAL A 137 -1.56 -9.55 2.02
CA VAL A 137 -1.13 -9.01 3.31
C VAL A 137 -1.12 -10.16 4.32
N LYS A 138 0.04 -10.44 4.92
CA LYS A 138 0.23 -11.50 5.91
C LYS A 138 0.81 -10.93 7.19
N LEU A 139 0.36 -11.46 8.33
CA LEU A 139 1.04 -11.27 9.61
C LEU A 139 1.94 -12.47 9.86
N VAL A 140 3.25 -12.27 9.87
CA VAL A 140 4.24 -13.29 10.25
C VAL A 140 4.87 -12.81 11.55
N LYS A 141 4.64 -13.57 12.63
CA LYS A 141 4.97 -13.16 14.01
C LYS A 141 4.29 -11.82 14.36
N ASP A 142 5.05 -10.75 14.43
CA ASP A 142 4.70 -9.38 14.79
C ASP A 142 4.81 -8.40 13.62
N GLN A 143 5.22 -8.87 12.45
CA GLN A 143 5.46 -8.05 11.27
C GLN A 143 4.42 -8.26 10.18
N VAL A 144 3.99 -7.15 9.56
CA VAL A 144 3.17 -7.17 8.37
C VAL A 144 4.06 -7.37 7.16
N HIS A 145 3.79 -8.43 6.40
CA HIS A 145 4.44 -8.72 5.14
C HIS A 145 3.46 -8.48 4.00
N LEU A 146 3.88 -7.65 3.06
CA LEU A 146 3.18 -7.37 1.82
C LEU A 146 3.89 -8.14 0.71
N SER A 147 3.15 -8.95 -0.05
CA SER A 147 3.70 -9.68 -1.19
C SER A 147 3.05 -9.23 -2.49
N THR A 148 3.79 -9.35 -3.58
CA THR A 148 3.36 -8.95 -4.93
C THR A 148 3.91 -9.94 -5.95
N THR A 149 3.19 -10.12 -7.04
CA THR A 149 3.64 -10.92 -8.19
C THR A 149 4.35 -10.08 -9.24
N LEU A 150 4.37 -8.74 -9.07
CA LEU A 150 5.01 -7.83 -10.00
C LEU A 150 6.52 -7.77 -9.76
N SER A 151 7.29 -7.82 -10.85
CA SER A 151 8.75 -7.68 -10.84
C SER A 151 9.21 -6.27 -10.47
N SER A 152 8.35 -5.27 -10.67
CA SER A 152 8.53 -3.89 -10.22
C SER A 152 7.23 -3.41 -9.58
N PRO A 153 7.10 -3.51 -8.25
CA PRO A 153 5.87 -3.12 -7.58
C PRO A 153 5.85 -1.65 -7.16
N TYR A 154 6.88 -0.86 -7.50
CA TYR A 154 7.10 0.47 -6.95
C TYR A 154 6.52 1.60 -7.79
N PHE A 155 6.03 2.62 -7.08
CA PHE A 155 5.40 3.80 -7.65
C PHE A 155 5.83 5.04 -6.86
N PHE A 156 6.07 6.14 -7.56
CA PHE A 156 6.27 7.44 -6.93
C PHE A 156 5.00 8.27 -7.01
N GLN A 157 4.71 9.00 -5.94
CA GLN A 157 3.67 10.00 -5.90
C GLN A 157 4.27 11.37 -5.56
N LYS A 158 4.31 12.29 -6.52
CA LYS A 158 4.67 13.70 -6.25
C LYS A 158 3.47 14.44 -5.64
N GLN A 159 3.74 15.56 -4.96
CA GLN A 159 2.68 16.40 -4.35
C GLN A 159 1.66 16.96 -5.37
N ASP A 160 2.03 17.03 -6.65
CA ASP A 160 1.12 17.40 -7.75
C ASP A 160 0.05 16.34 -8.07
N GLY A 161 0.07 15.21 -7.35
CA GLY A 161 -0.91 14.12 -7.50
C GLY A 161 -0.53 13.08 -8.56
N ARG A 162 0.57 13.26 -9.30
CA ARG A 162 1.04 12.24 -10.26
C ARG A 162 1.50 11.00 -9.51
N PHE A 163 0.88 9.86 -9.84
CA PHE A 163 1.17 8.55 -9.26
C PHE A 163 1.71 7.63 -10.35
N VAL A 164 3.03 7.43 -10.40
CA VAL A 164 3.70 6.89 -11.58
C VAL A 164 4.47 5.61 -11.27
N HIS A 165 4.24 4.60 -12.10
CA HIS A 165 4.96 3.32 -12.03
C HIS A 165 6.43 3.49 -12.36
N VAL A 166 7.31 2.89 -11.54
CA VAL A 166 8.74 2.82 -11.83
C VAL A 166 9.01 1.64 -12.77
N PRO A 167 9.44 1.87 -14.02
CA PRO A 167 9.79 0.79 -14.92
C PRO A 167 11.10 0.15 -14.46
N PHE A 168 11.08 -1.13 -14.13
CA PHE A 168 12.29 -1.87 -13.78
C PHE A 168 12.44 -3.15 -14.62
N SER A 169 13.66 -3.36 -15.10
CA SER A 169 14.08 -4.56 -15.79
C SER A 169 15.51 -4.87 -15.41
N LEU A 170 15.75 -6.08 -14.90
CA LEU A 170 17.07 -6.58 -14.49
C LEU A 170 18.15 -6.35 -15.56
N PHE A 171 17.80 -6.59 -16.82
CA PHE A 171 18.73 -6.52 -17.96
C PHE A 171 18.85 -5.12 -18.57
N LYS A 172 18.05 -4.14 -18.11
CA LYS A 172 17.98 -2.79 -18.68
C LYS A 172 17.93 -1.72 -17.59
N SER A 173 18.77 -1.85 -16.56
CA SER A 173 18.84 -0.88 -15.44
C SER A 173 19.07 0.56 -15.92
N GLY A 174 19.85 0.77 -16.98
CA GLY A 174 20.05 2.09 -17.59
C GLY A 174 18.75 2.78 -18.05
N LYS A 175 17.71 2.00 -18.42
CA LYS A 175 16.38 2.55 -18.73
C LYS A 175 15.69 3.08 -17.49
N THR A 176 15.74 2.34 -16.39
CA THR A 176 15.20 2.79 -15.10
C THR A 176 15.91 4.06 -14.64
N ARG A 177 17.24 4.14 -14.76
CA ARG A 177 17.98 5.37 -14.46
C ARG A 177 17.50 6.55 -15.28
N LYS A 178 17.47 6.41 -16.61
CA LYS A 178 17.03 7.49 -17.50
C LYS A 178 15.63 7.97 -17.10
N TRP A 179 14.73 7.02 -16.82
CA TRP A 179 13.39 7.31 -16.36
C TRP A 179 13.37 8.07 -15.02
N LEU A 180 14.18 7.66 -14.04
CA LEU A 180 14.30 8.35 -12.76
C LEU A 180 14.80 9.80 -12.95
N SER A 181 15.85 9.99 -13.76
CA SER A 181 16.39 11.31 -14.06
C SER A 181 15.38 12.22 -14.77
N GLU A 182 14.53 11.66 -15.63
CA GLU A 182 13.49 12.41 -16.32
C GLU A 182 12.32 12.76 -15.38
N PHE A 183 11.87 11.81 -14.57
CA PHE A 183 10.80 12.01 -13.60
C PHE A 183 11.16 13.05 -12.52
N PHE A 184 12.43 13.07 -12.10
CA PHE A 184 12.99 14.01 -11.13
C PHE A 184 13.81 15.14 -11.78
N SER A 185 13.55 15.46 -13.04
CA SER A 185 14.30 16.49 -13.81
C SER A 185 14.23 17.90 -13.23
N ASP A 186 13.28 18.15 -12.33
CA ASP A 186 13.13 19.37 -11.56
C ASP A 186 14.17 19.51 -10.42
N ASP A 187 14.90 18.46 -10.06
CA ASP A 187 15.96 18.47 -9.05
C ASP A 187 17.32 18.16 -9.68
N GLU A 188 18.08 19.20 -10.03
CA GLU A 188 19.35 19.06 -10.76
C GLU A 188 20.43 18.32 -9.96
N VAL A 189 20.37 18.38 -8.62
CA VAL A 189 21.32 17.71 -7.72
C VAL A 189 20.99 16.23 -7.64
N LEU A 190 19.71 15.87 -7.49
CA LEU A 190 19.30 14.46 -7.50
C LEU A 190 19.55 13.81 -8.86
N VAL A 191 19.32 14.53 -9.96
CA VAL A 191 19.61 14.03 -11.31
C VAL A 191 21.09 13.71 -11.50
N GLU A 192 21.98 14.54 -10.95
CA GLU A 192 23.43 14.25 -10.95
C GLU A 192 23.77 12.99 -10.16
N LEU A 193 23.21 12.84 -8.94
CA LEU A 193 23.40 11.63 -8.14
C LEU A 193 22.89 10.38 -8.87
N LEU A 194 21.72 10.45 -9.50
CA LEU A 194 21.17 9.35 -10.28
C LEU A 194 22.02 8.99 -11.50
N SER A 195 22.76 9.96 -12.04
CA SER A 195 23.65 9.77 -13.19
C SER A 195 24.94 9.03 -12.83
N ASP A 196 25.37 9.09 -11.56
CA ASP A 196 26.48 8.30 -11.04
C ASP A 196 26.05 6.85 -10.75
N ASN A 197 26.67 5.89 -11.41
CA ASN A 197 26.33 4.46 -11.28
C ASN A 197 26.65 3.86 -9.91
N SER A 198 27.47 4.52 -9.11
CA SER A 198 27.87 4.08 -7.77
C SER A 198 26.93 4.61 -6.68
N GLN A 199 26.10 5.60 -7.00
CA GLN A 199 25.19 6.26 -6.08
C GLN A 199 23.77 5.73 -6.28
N LEU A 200 23.05 5.50 -5.18
CA LEU A 200 21.63 5.09 -5.16
C LEU A 200 21.31 3.81 -5.96
N TYR A 201 22.32 3.03 -6.32
CA TYR A 201 22.22 1.77 -7.04
C TYR A 201 23.24 0.77 -6.48
N ASP A 202 22.75 -0.26 -5.81
CA ASP A 202 23.57 -1.32 -5.23
C ASP A 202 23.07 -2.70 -5.66
N LYS A 203 23.88 -3.38 -6.48
CA LYS A 203 23.58 -4.75 -6.92
C LYS A 203 23.77 -5.79 -5.83
N SER A 204 24.68 -5.55 -4.89
CA SER A 204 25.06 -6.49 -3.83
C SER A 204 23.97 -6.60 -2.77
N SER A 205 23.32 -5.48 -2.45
CA SER A 205 22.17 -5.40 -1.55
C SER A 205 20.83 -5.33 -2.29
N GLY A 206 20.77 -5.77 -3.56
CA GLY A 206 19.60 -5.57 -4.41
C GLY A 206 18.40 -6.42 -4.02
N PHE A 207 18.57 -7.55 -3.34
CA PHE A 207 17.45 -8.33 -2.81
C PHE A 207 16.89 -7.64 -1.55
N ARG A 208 15.71 -7.02 -1.68
CA ARG A 208 15.01 -6.36 -0.59
C ARG A 208 13.65 -7.04 -0.37
N HIS A 209 13.25 -7.18 0.88
CA HIS A 209 11.97 -7.81 1.26
C HIS A 209 11.77 -9.25 0.72
N GLY A 210 12.81 -10.09 0.77
CA GLY A 210 12.77 -11.48 0.31
C GLY A 210 13.40 -11.65 -1.07
N SER A 211 12.64 -12.16 -2.03
CA SER A 211 13.14 -12.50 -3.38
C SER A 211 13.03 -11.38 -4.42
N LEU A 212 12.48 -10.22 -4.04
CA LEU A 212 12.33 -9.10 -4.97
C LEU A 212 13.68 -8.38 -5.15
N TYR A 213 14.23 -8.47 -6.35
CA TYR A 213 15.48 -7.78 -6.68
C TYR A 213 15.21 -6.34 -7.14
N THR A 214 15.54 -5.39 -6.27
CA THR A 214 15.41 -3.95 -6.44
C THR A 214 16.71 -3.24 -6.03
N PRO A 215 17.65 -3.07 -6.98
CA PRO A 215 18.98 -2.53 -6.70
C PRO A 215 18.98 -1.01 -6.49
N TYR A 216 17.95 -0.30 -6.95
CA TYR A 216 17.82 1.12 -6.68
C TYR A 216 17.35 1.37 -5.25
N GLN A 217 18.00 2.33 -4.58
CA GLN A 217 17.66 2.76 -3.22
C GLN A 217 16.51 3.77 -3.27
N TYR A 218 15.31 3.32 -3.63
CA TYR A 218 14.15 4.20 -3.79
C TYR A 218 13.80 4.96 -2.50
N GLU A 219 14.02 4.35 -1.34
CA GLU A 219 13.78 4.99 -0.04
C GLU A 219 14.69 6.20 0.20
N ASP A 220 15.91 6.18 -0.34
CA ASP A 220 16.86 7.28 -0.23
C ASP A 220 16.58 8.36 -1.28
N ILE A 221 16.14 7.97 -2.49
CA ILE A 221 15.61 8.90 -3.49
C ILE A 221 14.47 9.74 -2.90
N VAL A 222 13.54 9.11 -2.18
CA VAL A 222 12.42 9.80 -1.49
C VAL A 222 12.90 10.88 -0.52
N LYS A 223 13.95 10.60 0.24
CA LYS A 223 14.49 11.52 1.26
C LYS A 223 15.30 12.66 0.63
N LEU A 224 16.00 12.37 -0.47
CA LEU A 224 16.94 13.30 -1.09
C LEU A 224 16.28 14.27 -2.07
N TYR A 225 15.12 13.91 -2.62
CA TYR A 225 14.39 14.72 -3.59
C TYR A 225 13.90 16.03 -2.98
N VAL A 226 14.21 17.14 -3.65
CA VAL A 226 13.71 18.48 -3.34
C VAL A 226 13.20 19.12 -4.63
N ALA A 227 11.93 19.52 -4.64
CA ALA A 227 11.31 20.13 -5.82
C ALA A 227 12.05 21.41 -6.25
N ASP A 228 12.26 21.57 -7.56
CA ASP A 228 12.87 22.74 -8.21
C ASP A 228 14.30 23.09 -7.73
N ARG A 229 15.01 22.16 -7.09
CA ARG A 229 16.38 22.39 -6.60
C ARG A 229 17.37 22.56 -7.76
N LYS A 230 18.11 23.67 -7.74
CA LYS A 230 19.15 24.02 -8.71
C LYS A 230 20.55 23.76 -8.15
N LYS A 231 21.50 23.41 -9.03
CA LYS A 231 22.92 23.38 -8.65
C LYS A 231 23.40 24.80 -8.37
N GLN A 232 24.19 24.95 -7.30
CA GLN A 232 24.89 26.20 -6.98
C GLN A 232 26.19 26.32 -7.76
#